data_AF-A0A4Q5NHQ7-F1
#
_entry.id   AF-A0A4Q5NHQ7-F1
#
_cell.length_a   1.000
_cell.length_b   1.000
_cell.length_c   1.000
_cell.angle_alpha   90.00
_cell.angle_beta   90.00
_cell.angle_gamma   90.00
#
_symmetry.space_group_name_H-M   'P 1'
#
loop_
_entity.id
_entity.type
_entity.pdbx_description
1 polymer ?
#
loop_
_entity_poly.entity_id
_entity_poly.type
_entity_poly.pdbx_seq_one_letter_code
_entity_poly.pdbx_strand_id
1 'polypeptide(L)'
;MQFAHDTCNEQLYAELKLPESLRANALLNPLGRPLIYDLSTHAALIPHPYHHADYPDRSLSFYVSGKHFAANELIRRDDGPDRVEVWLEEDTDECTSSNVCKLLAGAVATLNGEALCSIPIIARRNQSPRPRKARPPTEVIHKLNKFSEDVAQFEELLPELKEMTIQATISSVLLPDELESLKRHLAEFGWDELSPNAQALVKIVFERTSK
;
A
#
# COMPACT_ATOMS: atom_id res chain seq x y z
N MET A 1 -12.91 21.59 2.33
CA MET A 1 -12.94 20.20 2.83
C MET A 1 -11.60 19.96 3.48
N GLN A 2 -11.59 19.60 4.75
CA GLN A 2 -10.36 19.30 5.47
C GLN A 2 -10.54 17.91 6.06
N PHE A 3 -9.84 16.94 5.49
CA PHE A 3 -9.79 15.62 6.08
C PHE A 3 -8.93 15.68 7.35
N ALA A 4 -9.38 15.02 8.40
CA ALA A 4 -8.62 14.79 9.61
C ALA A 4 -7.94 13.42 9.53
N HIS A 5 -6.81 13.27 10.22
CA HIS A 5 -6.11 12.01 10.38
C HIS A 5 -6.05 11.70 11.87
N ASP A 6 -6.86 10.74 12.33
CA ASP A 6 -6.98 10.39 13.75
C ASP A 6 -7.36 8.91 13.92
N THR A 7 -7.25 8.43 15.16
CA THR A 7 -7.58 7.07 15.56
C THR A 7 -9.09 6.87 15.58
N CYS A 8 -9.56 5.83 14.89
CA CYS A 8 -10.98 5.49 14.85
C CYS A 8 -11.46 4.92 16.19
N ASN A 9 -12.47 5.56 16.76
CA ASN A 9 -13.22 5.08 17.91
C ASN A 9 -14.66 4.73 17.51
N GLU A 10 -15.43 4.16 18.43
CA GLU A 10 -16.82 3.74 18.21
C GLU A 10 -17.73 4.89 17.73
N GLN A 11 -17.55 6.09 18.28
CA GLN A 11 -18.33 7.26 17.89
C GLN A 11 -18.02 7.66 16.45
N LEU A 12 -16.74 7.78 16.10
CA LEU A 12 -16.30 8.13 14.76
C LEU A 12 -16.76 7.09 13.73
N TYR A 13 -16.65 5.81 14.07
CA TYR A 13 -17.12 4.71 13.23
C TYR A 13 -18.61 4.86 12.87
N ALA A 14 -19.45 5.16 13.86
CA ALA A 14 -20.88 5.35 13.69
C ALA A 14 -21.20 6.63 12.91
N GLU A 15 -20.52 7.74 13.21
CA GLU A 15 -20.70 9.02 12.51
C GLU A 15 -20.33 8.92 11.03
N LEU A 16 -19.33 8.13 10.67
CA LEU A 16 -18.92 7.86 9.29
C LEU A 16 -19.83 6.84 8.56
N LYS A 17 -20.82 6.27 9.26
CA LYS A 17 -21.76 5.27 8.75
C LYS A 17 -21.04 4.04 8.16
N LEU A 18 -19.92 3.63 8.77
CA LEU A 18 -19.14 2.50 8.28
C LEU A 18 -19.90 1.17 8.47
N PRO A 19 -19.84 0.24 7.50
CA PRO A 19 -20.62 -0.99 7.55
C PRO A 19 -20.09 -1.98 8.60
N GLU A 20 -20.95 -2.60 9.40
CA GLU A 20 -20.58 -3.58 10.44
C GLU A 20 -19.69 -4.74 9.95
N SER A 21 -19.74 -5.08 8.66
CA SER A 21 -18.88 -6.11 8.05
C SER A 21 -17.38 -5.81 8.21
N LEU A 22 -16.98 -4.54 8.35
CA LEU A 22 -15.59 -4.18 8.64
C LEU A 22 -15.12 -4.67 10.01
N ARG A 23 -16.01 -4.74 11.00
CA ARG A 23 -15.65 -5.22 12.35
C ARG A 23 -15.34 -6.71 12.38
N ALA A 24 -15.97 -7.47 11.49
CA ALA A 24 -15.77 -8.92 11.40
C ALA A 24 -14.42 -9.31 10.77
N ASN A 25 -13.76 -8.40 10.05
CA ASN A 25 -12.49 -8.67 9.39
C ASN A 25 -11.33 -8.02 10.15
N ALA A 26 -10.49 -8.82 10.80
CA ALA A 26 -9.37 -8.32 11.61
C ALA A 26 -8.39 -7.42 10.84
N LEU A 27 -8.21 -7.63 9.53
CA LEU A 27 -7.32 -6.82 8.69
C LEU A 27 -7.95 -5.48 8.30
N LEU A 28 -9.27 -5.45 8.15
CA LEU A 28 -10.03 -4.27 7.68
C LEU A 28 -10.67 -3.47 8.81
N ASN A 29 -10.77 -4.04 10.01
CA ASN A 29 -11.37 -3.38 11.15
C ASN A 29 -10.59 -2.09 11.46
N PRO A 30 -11.22 -0.91 11.33
CA PRO A 30 -10.54 0.36 11.54
C PRO A 30 -10.47 0.77 13.02
N LEU A 31 -11.24 0.14 13.91
CA LEU A 31 -11.28 0.52 15.33
C LEU A 31 -9.89 0.41 15.98
N GLY A 32 -9.50 1.47 16.69
CA GLY A 32 -8.17 1.58 17.31
C GLY A 32 -7.04 1.86 16.32
N ARG A 33 -7.33 2.11 15.03
CA ARG A 33 -6.33 2.42 14.01
C ARG A 33 -6.52 3.82 13.45
N PRO A 34 -5.43 4.47 12.98
CA PRO A 34 -5.54 5.72 12.25
C PRO A 34 -6.34 5.54 10.95
N LEU A 35 -7.23 6.47 10.67
CA LEU A 35 -7.89 6.63 9.38
C LEU A 35 -7.95 8.10 8.99
N ILE A 36 -8.19 8.37 7.71
CA ILE A 36 -8.39 9.72 7.19
C ILE A 36 -9.88 9.95 6.97
N TYR A 37 -10.47 11.02 7.49
CA TYR A 37 -11.92 11.21 7.42
C TYR A 37 -12.40 12.66 7.29
N ASP A 38 -13.61 12.82 6.77
CA ASP A 38 -14.37 14.05 6.74
C ASP A 38 -15.82 13.77 7.18
N LEU A 39 -16.19 14.28 8.36
CA LEU A 39 -17.53 14.10 8.92
C LEU A 39 -18.61 14.84 8.13
N SER A 40 -18.27 15.94 7.47
CA SER A 40 -19.26 16.74 6.72
C SER A 40 -19.81 15.99 5.51
N THR A 41 -19.00 15.09 4.96
CA THR A 41 -19.34 14.26 3.80
C THR A 41 -19.51 12.78 4.15
N HIS A 42 -19.37 12.44 5.44
CA HIS A 42 -19.30 11.05 5.93
C HIS A 42 -18.31 10.21 5.12
N ALA A 43 -17.16 10.79 4.79
CA ALA A 43 -16.13 10.15 3.98
C ALA A 43 -15.00 9.61 4.85
N ALA A 44 -14.50 8.43 4.54
CA ALA A 44 -13.41 7.78 5.27
C ALA A 44 -12.48 7.05 4.30
N LEU A 45 -11.19 7.26 4.40
CA LEU A 45 -10.14 6.49 3.75
C LEU A 45 -9.43 5.65 4.82
N ILE A 46 -9.54 4.34 4.67
CA ILE A 46 -8.88 3.36 5.53
C ILE A 46 -7.68 2.83 4.74
N PRO A 47 -6.45 3.31 5.01
CA PRO A 47 -5.27 2.75 4.40
C PRO A 47 -5.04 1.33 4.94
N HIS A 48 -4.85 0.38 4.03
CA HIS A 48 -4.44 -0.95 4.45
C HIS A 48 -2.99 -0.89 4.90
N PRO A 49 -2.58 -1.77 5.84
CA PRO A 49 -1.16 -1.98 6.09
C PRO A 49 -0.49 -2.35 4.77
N TYR A 50 0.72 -1.87 4.53
CA TYR A 50 1.49 -2.31 3.36
C TYR A 50 1.63 -3.83 3.37
N HIS A 51 1.40 -4.45 2.22
CA HIS A 51 1.53 -5.88 2.03
C HIS A 51 2.59 -6.17 0.94
N HIS A 52 3.23 -7.34 0.95
CA HIS A 52 4.26 -7.63 -0.08
C HIS A 52 3.64 -7.70 -1.45
N ALA A 53 2.48 -8.33 -1.54
CA ALA A 53 1.84 -8.60 -2.82
C ALA A 53 1.48 -7.32 -3.59
N ASP A 54 1.33 -6.17 -2.90
CA ASP A 54 0.96 -4.90 -3.51
C ASP A 54 2.07 -3.82 -3.47
N TYR A 55 2.99 -3.77 -2.50
CA TYR A 55 4.02 -2.70 -2.44
C TYR A 55 4.83 -2.52 -3.74
N PRO A 56 5.13 -1.28 -4.19
CA PRO A 56 4.87 0.00 -3.55
C PRO A 56 3.44 0.48 -3.76
N ASP A 57 2.60 -0.31 -4.45
CA ASP A 57 1.19 -0.04 -4.51
C ASP A 57 0.59 -0.25 -3.10
N ARG A 58 -0.47 0.48 -2.81
CA ARG A 58 -1.17 0.38 -1.54
C ARG A 58 -2.65 0.20 -1.79
N SER A 59 -3.22 -0.85 -1.22
CA SER A 59 -4.67 -0.97 -1.18
C SER A 59 -5.30 0.01 -0.21
N LEU A 60 -6.38 0.63 -0.64
CA LEU A 60 -7.12 1.64 0.08
C LEU A 60 -8.60 1.26 0.06
N SER A 61 -9.24 1.29 1.22
CA SER A 61 -10.69 1.20 1.29
C SER A 61 -11.27 2.58 1.54
N PHE A 62 -11.93 3.13 0.52
CA PHE A 62 -12.56 4.43 0.60
C PHE A 62 -14.07 4.25 0.80
N TYR A 63 -14.65 4.99 1.74
CA TYR A 63 -16.07 4.95 2.07
C TYR A 63 -16.66 6.34 1.97
N VAL A 64 -17.86 6.44 1.41
CA VAL A 64 -18.67 7.68 1.44
C VAL A 64 -20.08 7.31 1.87
N SER A 65 -20.52 7.81 3.03
CA SER A 65 -21.83 7.49 3.62
C SER A 65 -22.11 5.98 3.69
N GLY A 66 -21.09 5.19 4.04
CA GLY A 66 -21.17 3.73 4.15
C GLY A 66 -21.04 2.95 2.84
N LYS A 67 -21.08 3.61 1.66
CA LYS A 67 -20.80 2.95 0.38
C LYS A 67 -19.29 2.76 0.21
N HIS A 68 -18.88 1.53 -0.09
CA HIS A 68 -17.48 1.17 -0.31
C HIS A 68 -17.04 1.46 -1.75
N PHE A 69 -15.85 2.01 -1.88
CA PHE A 69 -15.11 2.21 -3.11
C PHE A 69 -13.70 1.65 -2.90
N ALA A 70 -13.40 0.57 -3.62
CA ALA A 70 -12.04 0.05 -3.64
C ALA A 70 -11.15 1.07 -4.35
N ALA A 71 -9.98 1.37 -3.79
CA ALA A 71 -8.99 2.20 -4.43
C ALA A 71 -7.59 1.59 -4.24
N ASN A 72 -6.69 1.83 -5.17
CA ASN A 72 -5.29 1.44 -5.06
C ASN A 72 -4.42 2.62 -5.46
N GLU A 73 -3.49 2.97 -4.60
CA GLU A 73 -2.38 3.85 -4.96
C GLU A 73 -1.37 3.00 -5.73
N LEU A 74 -1.11 3.34 -6.99
CA LEU A 74 -0.24 2.61 -7.91
C LEU A 74 1.04 3.40 -8.12
N ILE A 75 2.18 2.87 -7.68
CA ILE A 75 3.45 3.61 -7.60
C ILE A 75 4.53 2.89 -8.40
N ARG A 76 5.27 3.65 -9.22
CA ARG A 76 6.44 3.18 -9.99
C ARG A 76 6.16 1.91 -10.79
N ARG A 77 5.00 1.84 -11.44
CA ARG A 77 4.61 0.73 -12.32
C ARG A 77 5.10 0.99 -13.75
N ASP A 78 5.48 -0.08 -14.45
CA ASP A 78 5.87 0.01 -15.87
C ASP A 78 4.69 0.34 -16.81
N ASP A 79 3.46 0.17 -16.32
CA ASP A 79 2.23 0.37 -17.08
C ASP A 79 1.74 1.82 -17.11
N GLY A 80 2.45 2.75 -16.45
CA GLY A 80 2.12 4.18 -16.49
C GLY A 80 2.65 4.95 -15.27
N PRO A 81 2.42 6.28 -15.25
CA PRO A 81 2.83 7.12 -14.12
C PRO A 81 2.09 6.74 -12.83
N ASP A 82 2.64 7.23 -11.72
CA ASP A 82 2.04 7.14 -10.38
C ASP A 82 0.61 7.72 -10.41
N ARG A 83 -0.32 7.00 -9.80
CA ARG A 83 -1.76 7.33 -9.84
C ARG A 83 -2.51 6.59 -8.76
N VAL A 84 -3.68 7.09 -8.38
CA VAL A 84 -4.65 6.32 -7.58
C VAL A 84 -5.78 5.90 -8.50
N GLU A 85 -6.09 4.62 -8.55
CA GLU A 85 -7.25 4.12 -9.27
C GLU A 85 -8.37 3.82 -8.27
N VAL A 86 -9.59 4.27 -8.57
CA VAL A 86 -10.81 3.96 -7.79
C VAL A 86 -11.80 3.23 -8.67
N TRP A 87 -12.36 2.13 -8.15
CA TRP A 87 -13.31 1.30 -8.87
C TRP A 87 -14.75 1.69 -8.54
N LEU A 88 -15.51 2.04 -9.58
CA LEU A 88 -16.90 2.43 -9.49
C LEU A 88 -17.79 1.38 -10.17
N GLU A 89 -19.01 1.22 -9.66
CA GLU A 89 -20.05 0.39 -10.27
C GLU A 89 -20.50 0.97 -11.61
N GLU A 90 -20.97 0.13 -12.54
CA GLU A 90 -21.36 0.53 -13.90
C GLU A 90 -22.45 1.61 -13.94
N ASP A 91 -23.39 1.54 -12.98
CA ASP A 91 -24.53 2.42 -12.85
C ASP A 91 -24.23 3.73 -12.10
N THR A 92 -22.98 3.92 -11.66
CA THR A 92 -22.56 5.16 -10.99
C THR A 92 -22.49 6.30 -12.00
N ASP A 93 -23.31 7.33 -11.79
CA ASP A 93 -23.37 8.51 -12.66
C ASP A 93 -22.11 9.39 -12.60
N GLU A 94 -21.92 10.24 -13.61
CA GLU A 94 -20.75 11.13 -13.73
C GLU A 94 -20.60 12.12 -12.57
N CYS A 95 -21.71 12.61 -12.00
CA CYS A 95 -21.65 13.55 -10.88
C CYS A 95 -21.13 12.83 -9.64
N THR A 96 -21.68 11.64 -9.34
CA THR A 96 -21.22 10.79 -8.24
C THR A 96 -19.75 10.39 -8.43
N SER A 97 -19.37 9.95 -9.64
CA SER A 97 -17.99 9.63 -9.99
C SER A 97 -17.03 10.80 -9.72
N SER A 98 -17.39 12.01 -10.18
CA SER A 98 -16.58 13.22 -9.97
C SER A 98 -16.46 13.58 -8.48
N ASN A 99 -17.55 13.45 -7.72
CA ASN A 99 -17.54 13.74 -6.29
C ASN A 99 -16.68 12.75 -5.52
N VAL A 100 -16.79 11.46 -5.81
CA VAL A 100 -15.94 10.41 -5.20
C VAL A 100 -14.47 10.68 -5.49
N CYS A 101 -14.10 10.97 -6.74
CA CYS A 101 -12.71 11.27 -7.10
C CYS A 101 -12.17 12.51 -6.37
N LYS A 102 -12.97 13.58 -6.24
CA LYS A 102 -12.57 14.79 -5.51
C LYS A 102 -12.37 14.54 -4.02
N LEU A 103 -13.26 13.78 -3.39
CA LEU A 103 -13.14 13.43 -1.98
C LEU A 103 -11.92 12.53 -1.76
N LEU A 104 -11.72 11.53 -2.62
CA LEU A 104 -10.56 10.66 -2.57
C LEU A 104 -9.25 11.43 -2.73
N ALA A 105 -9.19 12.41 -3.65
CA ALA A 105 -8.02 13.28 -3.77
C ALA A 105 -7.70 14.02 -2.46
N GLY A 106 -8.72 14.57 -1.78
CA GLY A 106 -8.52 15.23 -0.48
C GLY A 106 -8.02 14.27 0.61
N ALA A 107 -8.54 13.05 0.64
CA ALA A 107 -8.12 12.03 1.58
C ALA A 107 -6.67 11.55 1.31
N VAL A 108 -6.31 11.34 0.05
CA VAL A 108 -4.95 10.93 -0.38
C VAL A 108 -3.94 12.04 -0.10
N ALA A 109 -4.28 13.31 -0.37
CA ALA A 109 -3.41 14.43 -0.01
C ALA A 109 -3.09 14.42 1.49
N THR A 110 -4.11 14.20 2.33
CA THR A 110 -3.94 14.13 3.79
C THR A 110 -3.11 12.93 4.23
N LEU A 111 -3.32 11.76 3.59
CA LEU A 111 -2.51 10.55 3.81
C LEU A 111 -1.02 10.82 3.54
N ASN A 112 -0.72 11.58 2.48
CA ASN A 112 0.65 11.86 2.04
C ASN A 112 1.24 13.13 2.70
N GLY A 113 0.51 13.79 3.60
CA GLY A 113 0.94 15.03 4.25
C GLY A 113 1.04 16.22 3.30
N GLU A 114 0.29 16.20 2.20
CA GLU A 114 0.29 17.21 1.15
C GLU A 114 -0.90 18.17 1.32
N ALA A 115 -0.71 19.45 0.93
CA ALA A 115 -1.80 20.41 0.90
C ALA A 115 -2.82 20.11 -0.22
N LEU A 116 -2.34 19.55 -1.33
CA LEU A 116 -3.11 19.13 -2.49
C LEU A 116 -2.51 17.83 -3.03
N CYS A 117 -3.38 16.94 -3.51
CA CYS A 117 -2.98 15.63 -4.03
C CYS A 117 -2.09 15.80 -5.26
N SER A 118 -0.84 15.35 -5.16
CA SER A 118 0.13 15.39 -6.25
C SER A 118 -0.10 14.31 -7.31
N ILE A 119 -0.66 13.17 -6.89
CA ILE A 119 -0.96 12.03 -7.76
C ILE A 119 -2.39 12.10 -8.34
N PRO A 120 -2.58 11.78 -9.63
CA PRO A 120 -3.90 11.81 -10.26
C PRO A 120 -4.81 10.71 -9.73
N ILE A 121 -6.09 11.05 -9.49
CA ILE A 121 -7.15 10.08 -9.19
C ILE A 121 -7.86 9.69 -10.49
N ILE A 122 -7.91 8.39 -10.79
CA ILE A 122 -8.51 7.85 -12.01
C ILE A 122 -9.69 6.94 -11.64
N ALA A 123 -10.88 7.28 -12.12
CA ALA A 123 -12.02 6.38 -12.05
C ALA A 123 -11.89 5.24 -13.06
N ARG A 124 -12.04 4.00 -12.59
CA ARG A 124 -12.09 2.79 -13.40
C ARG A 124 -13.48 2.17 -13.32
N ARG A 125 -14.02 1.82 -14.49
CA ARG A 125 -15.22 0.98 -14.64
C ARG A 125 -14.81 -0.33 -15.31
N ASN A 126 -15.34 -1.46 -14.86
CA ASN A 126 -15.20 -2.79 -15.49
C ASN A 126 -13.79 -3.36 -15.68
N GLN A 127 -12.79 -2.91 -14.93
CA GLN A 127 -11.44 -3.45 -15.03
C GLN A 127 -10.92 -3.74 -13.64
N SER A 128 -10.74 -5.00 -13.26
CA SER A 128 -10.01 -5.31 -12.02
C SER A 128 -8.58 -4.73 -12.10
N PRO A 129 -7.98 -4.34 -10.96
CA PRO A 129 -6.59 -3.90 -10.95
C PRO A 129 -5.72 -4.92 -11.67
N ARG A 130 -4.86 -4.45 -12.58
CA ARG A 130 -3.93 -5.36 -13.26
C ARG A 130 -2.98 -5.93 -12.20
N PRO A 131 -2.91 -7.28 -12.05
CA PRO A 131 -1.98 -7.87 -11.11
C PRO A 131 -0.56 -7.42 -11.44
N ARG A 132 0.25 -7.25 -10.40
CA ARG A 132 1.64 -6.87 -10.59
C ARG A 132 2.36 -7.99 -11.35
N LYS A 133 3.09 -7.62 -12.40
CA LYS A 133 3.96 -8.57 -13.09
C LYS A 133 5.20 -8.78 -12.23
N ALA A 134 5.60 -10.03 -12.00
CA ALA A 134 6.87 -10.35 -11.34
C ALA A 134 8.02 -9.66 -12.09
N ARG A 135 8.85 -8.94 -11.35
CA ARG A 135 9.99 -8.21 -11.89
C ARG A 135 11.15 -9.16 -12.16
N PRO A 136 12.02 -8.85 -13.15
CA PRO A 136 13.23 -9.61 -13.35
C PRO A 136 14.20 -9.45 -12.15
N PRO A 137 15.02 -10.46 -11.84
CA PRO A 137 15.95 -10.43 -10.72
C PRO A 137 16.87 -9.21 -10.70
N THR A 138 17.34 -8.74 -11.86
CA THR A 138 18.21 -7.56 -11.98
C THR A 138 17.58 -6.28 -11.43
N GLU A 139 16.28 -6.09 -11.63
CA GLU A 139 15.54 -4.94 -11.09
C GLU A 139 15.27 -5.10 -9.58
N VAL A 140 14.95 -6.32 -9.16
CA VAL A 140 14.73 -6.68 -7.75
C VAL A 140 16.00 -6.44 -6.93
N ILE A 141 17.17 -6.88 -7.44
CA ILE A 141 18.48 -6.69 -6.82
C ILE A 141 18.79 -5.20 -6.62
N HIS A 142 18.59 -4.37 -7.65
CA HIS A 142 18.83 -2.93 -7.54
C HIS A 142 17.96 -2.29 -6.44
N LYS A 143 16.68 -2.68 -6.37
CA LYS A 143 15.74 -2.19 -5.34
C LYS A 143 16.10 -2.69 -3.94
N LEU A 144 16.53 -3.95 -3.81
CA LEU A 144 17.00 -4.53 -2.55
C LEU A 144 18.23 -3.79 -2.03
N ASN A 145 19.21 -3.53 -2.90
CA ASN A 145 20.42 -2.79 -2.52
C ASN A 145 20.10 -1.40 -2.00
N LYS A 146 19.29 -0.64 -2.76
CA LYS A 146 18.87 0.70 -2.36
C LYS A 146 18.09 0.69 -1.04
N PHE A 147 17.15 -0.23 -0.89
CA PHE A 147 16.38 -0.36 0.35
C PHE A 147 17.28 -0.70 1.54
N SER A 148 18.21 -1.63 1.38
CA SER A 148 19.13 -2.01 2.46
C SER A 148 20.10 -0.89 2.84
N GLU A 149 20.45 0.00 1.92
CA GLU A 149 21.20 1.22 2.21
C GLU A 149 20.37 2.25 2.98
N ASP A 150 19.14 2.50 2.52
CA ASP A 150 18.22 3.46 3.14
C ASP A 150 17.89 3.01 4.58
N VAL A 151 17.70 1.71 4.81
CA VAL A 151 17.33 1.19 6.14
C VAL A 151 18.51 1.02 7.08
N ALA A 152 19.72 0.75 6.59
CA ALA A 152 20.91 0.71 7.44
C ALA A 152 21.14 2.03 8.19
N GLN A 153 20.73 3.16 7.60
CA GLN A 153 20.79 4.48 8.24
C GLN A 153 19.82 4.61 9.44
N PHE A 154 18.77 3.79 9.50
CA PHE A 154 17.77 3.79 10.57
C PHE A 154 18.02 2.71 11.64
N GLU A 155 18.69 1.60 11.29
CA GLU A 155 19.03 0.53 12.25
C GLU A 155 19.94 1.00 13.39
N GLU A 156 20.84 1.97 13.13
CA GLU A 156 21.69 2.56 14.18
C GLU A 156 20.90 3.35 15.22
N LEU A 157 19.69 3.80 14.87
CA LEU A 157 18.88 4.67 15.72
C LEU A 157 17.93 3.88 16.64
N LEU A 158 17.44 2.70 16.23
CA LEU A 158 16.49 1.91 17.01
C LEU A 158 16.60 0.39 16.70
N PRO A 159 17.12 -0.45 17.61
CA PRO A 159 17.24 -1.90 17.43
C PRO A 159 15.90 -2.63 17.20
N GLU A 160 14.79 -2.10 17.73
CA GLU A 160 13.45 -2.68 17.54
C GLU A 160 12.97 -2.57 16.08
N LEU A 161 13.54 -1.67 15.28
CA LEU A 161 13.22 -1.55 13.85
C LEU A 161 13.75 -2.72 13.04
N LYS A 162 14.72 -3.48 13.53
CA LYS A 162 15.37 -4.55 12.76
C LYS A 162 14.40 -5.66 12.32
N GLU A 163 13.50 -6.09 13.22
CA GLU A 163 12.49 -7.10 12.89
C GLU A 163 11.37 -6.51 12.00
N MET A 164 11.03 -5.23 12.20
CA MET A 164 10.13 -4.49 11.30
C MET A 164 10.74 -4.29 9.91
N THR A 165 12.05 -4.10 9.80
CA THR A 165 12.81 -3.99 8.56
C THR A 165 12.85 -5.31 7.83
N ILE A 166 13.10 -6.43 8.53
CA ILE A 166 13.06 -7.77 7.94
C ILE A 166 11.64 -8.08 7.45
N GLN A 167 10.62 -7.79 8.26
CA GLN A 167 9.22 -7.89 7.87
C GLN A 167 8.93 -6.99 6.67
N ALA A 168 9.34 -5.72 6.65
CA ALA A 168 9.15 -4.79 5.54
C ALA A 168 9.94 -5.20 4.29
N THR A 169 11.09 -5.86 4.41
CA THR A 169 11.83 -6.28 3.21
C THR A 169 11.13 -7.44 2.52
N ILE A 170 10.76 -8.45 3.31
CA ILE A 170 9.98 -9.62 2.86
C ILE A 170 8.59 -9.18 2.40
N SER A 171 8.01 -8.19 3.09
CA SER A 171 6.64 -7.69 2.91
C SER A 171 6.56 -6.45 2.02
N SER A 172 7.64 -5.98 1.40
CA SER A 172 7.61 -4.74 0.60
C SER A 172 8.56 -4.74 -0.58
N VAL A 173 9.75 -5.36 -0.51
CA VAL A 173 10.72 -5.22 -1.62
C VAL A 173 10.69 -6.41 -2.58
N LEU A 174 10.41 -7.61 -2.08
CA LEU A 174 10.47 -8.88 -2.83
C LEU A 174 9.11 -9.59 -2.86
N LEU A 175 8.55 -9.82 -4.05
CA LEU A 175 7.29 -10.57 -4.18
C LEU A 175 7.52 -12.07 -3.93
N PRO A 176 6.52 -12.81 -3.40
CA PRO A 176 6.59 -14.27 -3.30
C PRO A 176 6.88 -14.95 -4.64
N ASP A 177 6.24 -14.48 -5.71
CA ASP A 177 6.44 -15.01 -7.07
C ASP A 177 7.81 -14.65 -7.65
N GLU A 178 8.54 -13.70 -7.05
CA GLU A 178 9.91 -13.33 -7.43
C GLU A 178 10.97 -14.14 -6.67
N LEU A 179 10.61 -14.82 -5.56
CA LEU A 179 11.57 -15.55 -4.71
C LEU A 179 12.33 -16.63 -5.47
N GLU A 180 11.62 -17.49 -6.19
CA GLU A 180 12.27 -18.60 -6.92
C GLU A 180 13.07 -18.11 -8.13
N SER A 181 12.62 -17.01 -8.76
CA SER A 181 13.37 -16.38 -9.85
C SER A 181 14.66 -15.74 -9.33
N LEU A 182 14.60 -15.04 -8.19
CA LEU A 182 15.76 -14.43 -7.54
C LEU A 182 16.74 -15.50 -7.02
N LYS A 183 16.24 -16.57 -6.38
CA LYS A 183 17.08 -17.70 -5.93
C LYS A 183 17.87 -18.30 -7.08
N ARG A 184 17.21 -18.54 -8.22
CA ARG A 184 17.87 -19.10 -9.41
C ARG A 184 18.93 -18.15 -9.96
N HIS A 185 18.61 -16.86 -10.07
CA HIS A 185 19.56 -15.85 -10.54
C HIS A 185 20.80 -15.79 -9.65
N LEU A 186 20.64 -15.70 -8.32
CA LEU A 186 21.77 -15.63 -7.40
C LEU A 186 22.60 -16.92 -7.36
N ALA A 187 21.98 -18.08 -7.64
CA ALA A 187 22.70 -19.34 -7.79
C ALA A 187 23.52 -19.40 -9.09
N GLU A 188 23.07 -18.74 -10.15
CA GLU A 188 23.70 -18.73 -11.47
C GLU A 188 24.78 -17.65 -11.61
N PHE A 189 24.50 -16.43 -11.13
CA PHE A 189 25.34 -15.24 -11.33
C PHE A 189 26.08 -14.80 -10.06
N GLY A 190 25.76 -15.39 -8.91
CA GLY A 190 26.44 -15.12 -7.64
C GLY A 190 25.75 -14.07 -6.78
N TRP A 191 26.17 -14.01 -5.51
CA TRP A 191 25.58 -13.11 -4.50
C TRP A 191 26.17 -11.69 -4.53
N ASP A 192 27.25 -11.48 -5.27
CA ASP A 192 28.01 -10.22 -5.27
C ASP A 192 27.26 -9.07 -5.96
N GLU A 193 26.18 -9.35 -6.68
CA GLU A 193 25.26 -8.33 -7.20
C GLU A 193 24.44 -7.66 -6.08
N LEU A 194 24.30 -8.32 -4.93
CA LEU A 194 23.66 -7.76 -3.74
C LEU A 194 24.72 -7.10 -2.83
N SER A 195 24.38 -5.94 -2.27
CA SER A 195 25.18 -5.30 -1.22
C SER A 195 25.24 -6.21 0.02
N PRO A 196 26.29 -6.12 0.87
CA PRO A 196 26.42 -6.99 2.04
C PRO A 196 25.19 -6.99 2.95
N ASN A 197 24.54 -5.83 3.12
CA ASN A 197 23.32 -5.68 3.90
C ASN A 197 22.14 -6.39 3.22
N ALA A 198 22.00 -6.24 1.90
CA ALA A 198 20.96 -6.92 1.13
C ALA A 198 21.17 -8.44 1.12
N GLN A 199 22.42 -8.92 1.07
CA GLN A 199 22.73 -10.35 1.17
C GLN A 199 22.28 -10.95 2.51
N ALA A 200 22.59 -10.27 3.63
CA ALA A 200 22.19 -10.74 4.97
C ALA A 200 20.67 -10.84 5.09
N LEU A 201 19.97 -9.85 4.55
CA LEU A 201 18.53 -9.74 4.56
C LEU A 201 17.87 -10.82 3.69
N VAL A 202 18.33 -11.01 2.44
CA VAL A 202 17.82 -12.03 1.51
C VAL A 202 18.03 -13.44 2.05
N LYS A 203 19.14 -13.72 2.75
CA LYS A 203 19.36 -15.01 3.41
C LYS A 203 18.28 -15.31 4.46
N ILE A 204 17.96 -14.33 5.31
CA ILE A 204 16.88 -14.46 6.32
C ILE A 204 15.53 -14.69 5.62
N VAL A 205 15.26 -13.96 4.53
CA VAL A 205 14.04 -14.15 3.73
C VAL A 205 13.93 -15.59 3.24
N PHE A 206 14.96 -16.09 2.57
CA PHE A 206 14.96 -17.44 2.00
C PHE A 206 14.81 -18.53 3.06
N GLU A 207 15.47 -18.38 4.22
CA GLU A 207 15.34 -19.33 5.33
C GLU A 207 13.92 -19.37 5.91
N ARG A 208 13.25 -18.21 6.01
CA ARG A 208 11.89 -18.11 6.56
C ARG A 208 10.82 -18.62 5.59
N THR A 209 11.00 -18.42 4.29
CA THR A 209 10.03 -18.85 3.27
C THR A 209 10.19 -20.31 2.82
N SER A 210 11.26 -20.99 3.23
CA SER A 210 11.52 -22.40 2.88
C SER A 210 11.03 -23.39 3.94
N LYS A 211 10.27 -22.93 4.93
CA LYS A 211 9.62 -23.72 5.99
C LYS A 211 8.11 -23.65 5.84
#